data_AF-A0A661B842-F1
#
_entry.id   AF-A0A661B842-F1
#
_cell.length_a   1.000
_cell.length_b   1.000
_cell.length_c   1.000
_cell.angle_alpha   90.00
_cell.angle_beta   90.00
_cell.angle_gamma   90.00
#
_symmetry.space_group_name_H-M   'P 1'
#
loop_
_entity.id
_entity.type
_entity.pdbx_description
1 polymer ?
#
loop_
_entity_poly.entity_id
_entity_poly.type
_entity_poly.pdbx_seq_one_letter_code
_entity_poly.pdbx_strand_id
1 'polypeptide(L)'
;MDTHKPIISILILFLLASFCYAQVNGEILEQDLDIDRYGYSVARFWGSHYEMGYAYGSLFADDIYAAVLEGREAVESWGYSWSTMLLFIDMTYTIKPDCIEDEFLGIADGVNDSIPSAGLTSADIRGINLYGDLAYLCRAVSSWGSTVAHSEFSTISTRRLDYYDTGIESQRHHIIAIFEPADDSPKWINFSWPGQISCITCLNEFGTLASLHDYSGIGDTPMGALPRVLASRYALTMVSDADISTHLDTVFAELNTYSCATPGFLNYYVPDGYGGVIKHNRGAGYYEVRHPHADCYDGQGIYTNNSDISGSTIGEPWTAYYSANAPDSNITMLGQWETAGPSFHRVTVGVRGREDILIWFDGALPYGYTPRVEIEWCETVGIRNKTSFIPDKITLHAYPNPFNSAVTISIGATGRSPLYANIEVFDINGCEIDVIARRAQPNEAISSNRGDCRALRARNDRNNAFIWQPDKSLGSGIYLVRAKIGEREIVKRVVYLK
;
A
#
# COMPACT_ATOMS: atom_id res chain seq x y z
N MET A 1 54.03 26.75 -27.55
CA MET A 1 54.02 26.77 -26.07
C MET A 1 52.57 26.97 -25.65
N ASP A 2 52.02 25.93 -25.04
CA ASP A 2 50.58 25.69 -24.78
C ASP A 2 49.94 26.71 -23.86
N THR A 3 49.02 27.54 -24.36
CA THR A 3 48.21 28.49 -23.56
C THR A 3 46.72 28.12 -23.46
N HIS A 4 46.31 26.95 -23.97
CA HIS A 4 44.89 26.54 -23.99
C HIS A 4 44.44 25.56 -22.89
N LYS A 5 45.34 25.16 -21.97
CA LYS A 5 45.03 24.17 -20.91
C LYS A 5 44.14 24.64 -19.73
N PRO A 6 44.07 25.92 -19.32
CA PRO A 6 43.29 26.27 -18.12
C PRO A 6 41.77 26.40 -18.36
N ILE A 7 41.32 26.61 -19.61
CA ILE A 7 39.88 26.81 -19.90
C ILE A 7 39.09 25.48 -19.88
N ILE A 8 39.71 24.39 -20.34
CA ILE A 8 39.08 23.06 -20.36
C ILE A 8 38.89 22.52 -18.93
N SER A 9 39.83 22.77 -18.02
CA SER A 9 39.72 22.33 -16.63
C SER A 9 38.61 23.05 -15.85
N ILE A 10 38.36 24.33 -16.12
CA ILE A 10 37.27 25.09 -15.48
C ILE A 10 35.90 24.64 -15.98
N LEU A 11 35.77 24.32 -17.28
CA LEU A 11 34.53 23.81 -17.85
C LEU A 11 34.18 22.40 -17.35
N ILE A 12 35.18 21.53 -17.13
CA ILE A 12 34.99 20.20 -16.55
C ILE A 12 34.60 20.29 -15.07
N LEU A 13 35.14 21.24 -14.29
CA LEU A 13 34.72 21.46 -12.90
C LEU A 13 33.27 21.98 -12.81
N PHE A 14 32.86 22.89 -13.71
CA PHE A 14 31.47 23.37 -13.77
C PHE A 14 30.49 22.29 -14.26
N LEU A 15 30.91 21.43 -15.20
CA LEU A 15 30.08 20.30 -15.65
C LEU A 15 29.98 19.19 -14.60
N LEU A 16 31.00 18.97 -13.77
CA LEU A 16 30.95 18.00 -12.67
C LEU A 16 30.18 18.52 -11.45
N ALA A 17 30.22 19.83 -11.17
CA ALA A 17 29.47 20.42 -10.07
C ALA A 17 27.94 20.46 -10.32
N SER A 18 27.51 20.52 -11.58
CA SER A 18 26.09 20.60 -11.96
C SER A 18 25.32 19.27 -11.87
N PHE A 19 25.96 18.17 -11.50
CA PHE A 19 25.30 16.85 -11.36
C PHE A 19 25.42 16.23 -9.97
N CYS A 20 25.97 16.95 -8.99
CA CYS A 20 25.83 16.56 -7.58
C CYS A 20 24.53 17.15 -7.01
N TYR A 21 23.39 16.85 -7.63
CA TYR A 21 22.15 16.91 -6.87
C TYR A 21 22.31 15.90 -5.73
N ALA A 22 22.32 16.40 -4.50
CA ALA A 22 22.35 15.53 -3.33
C ALA A 22 21.19 14.54 -3.51
N GLN A 23 21.52 13.26 -3.63
CA GLN A 23 20.51 12.23 -3.73
C GLN A 23 19.70 12.30 -2.43
N VAL A 24 18.43 12.66 -2.54
CA VAL A 24 17.50 12.59 -1.41
C VAL A 24 17.29 11.12 -1.05
N ASN A 25 17.09 10.82 0.24
CA ASN A 25 16.86 9.45 0.70
C ASN A 25 15.42 9.00 0.43
N GLY A 26 14.99 9.13 -0.82
CA GLY A 26 13.70 8.65 -1.28
C GLY A 26 13.60 8.60 -2.79
N GLU A 27 12.63 7.83 -3.28
CA GLU A 27 12.30 7.71 -4.70
C GLU A 27 10.81 7.46 -4.91
N ILE A 28 10.26 7.94 -6.03
CA ILE A 28 8.92 7.59 -6.50
C ILE A 28 9.06 6.34 -7.37
N LEU A 29 8.42 5.25 -6.94
CA LEU A 29 8.45 3.95 -7.62
C LEU A 29 7.40 3.86 -8.73
N GLU A 30 6.22 4.42 -8.47
CA GLU A 30 5.09 4.44 -9.40
C GLU A 30 4.27 5.72 -9.16
N GLN A 31 3.76 6.30 -10.23
CA GLN A 31 2.90 7.49 -10.16
C GLN A 31 1.95 7.52 -11.36
N ASP A 32 0.67 7.74 -11.07
CA ASP A 32 -0.38 7.95 -12.06
C ASP A 32 -1.26 9.08 -11.54
N LEU A 33 -1.06 10.28 -12.09
CA LEU A 33 -1.75 11.51 -11.72
C LEU A 33 -2.30 12.17 -12.98
N ASP A 34 -3.52 12.72 -12.88
CA ASP A 34 -4.09 13.54 -13.95
C ASP A 34 -3.57 14.99 -13.92
N ILE A 35 -4.17 15.87 -14.73
CA ILE A 35 -3.75 17.27 -14.83
C ILE A 35 -4.01 18.08 -13.55
N ASP A 36 -5.01 17.67 -12.76
CA ASP A 36 -5.36 18.27 -11.48
C ASP A 36 -4.60 17.60 -10.32
N ARG A 37 -3.67 16.68 -10.66
CA ARG A 37 -2.86 15.88 -9.74
C ARG A 37 -3.68 14.92 -8.88
N TYR A 38 -4.84 14.51 -9.37
CA TYR A 38 -5.64 13.44 -8.76
C TYR A 38 -5.14 12.07 -9.22
N GLY A 39 -5.04 11.12 -8.30
CA GLY A 39 -4.56 9.77 -8.60
C GLY A 39 -3.77 9.18 -7.45
N TYR A 40 -2.65 8.49 -7.74
CA TYR A 40 -1.81 7.90 -6.71
C TYR A 40 -0.31 8.02 -6.97
N SER A 41 0.47 7.82 -5.91
CA SER A 41 1.91 7.61 -5.97
C SER A 41 2.35 6.56 -4.97
N VAL A 42 3.26 5.68 -5.39
CA VAL A 42 3.99 4.74 -4.52
C VAL A 42 5.41 5.26 -4.38
N ALA A 43 5.81 5.57 -3.15
CA ALA A 43 7.13 6.15 -2.88
C ALA A 43 7.82 5.43 -1.74
N ARG A 44 9.15 5.42 -1.77
CA ARG A 44 10.03 4.78 -0.79
C ARG A 44 10.95 5.81 -0.19
N PHE A 45 11.15 5.75 1.12
CA PHE A 45 11.99 6.65 1.90
C PHE A 45 12.86 5.85 2.87
N TRP A 46 14.11 6.22 3.05
CA TRP A 46 15.05 5.51 3.93
C TRP A 46 15.97 6.44 4.72
N GLY A 47 16.64 5.90 5.74
CA GLY A 47 17.63 6.65 6.54
C GLY A 47 17.09 7.11 7.88
N SER A 48 17.63 8.20 8.41
CA SER A 48 17.10 8.83 9.62
C SER A 48 15.70 9.42 9.39
N HIS A 49 14.96 9.63 10.47
CA HIS A 49 13.63 10.23 10.43
C HIS A 49 13.63 11.60 9.73
N TYR A 50 14.62 12.46 10.01
CA TYR A 50 14.80 13.71 9.30
C TYR A 50 15.04 13.51 7.80
N GLU A 51 15.94 12.60 7.41
CA GLU A 51 16.25 12.36 5.98
C GLU A 51 15.05 11.80 5.21
N MET A 52 14.27 10.90 5.81
CA MET A 52 13.02 10.40 5.23
C MET A 52 12.00 11.53 5.08
N GLY A 53 11.82 12.35 6.13
CA GLY A 53 10.96 13.52 6.09
C GLY A 53 11.36 14.50 4.99
N TYR A 54 12.66 14.82 4.89
CA TYR A 54 13.21 15.70 3.87
C TYR A 54 12.97 15.16 2.46
N ALA A 55 13.27 13.89 2.22
CA ALA A 55 13.00 13.26 0.94
C ALA A 55 11.51 13.29 0.58
N TYR A 56 10.63 13.05 1.55
CA TYR A 56 9.18 13.14 1.35
C TYR A 56 8.75 14.57 1.02
N GLY A 57 9.20 15.56 1.79
CA GLY A 57 8.96 16.98 1.56
C GLY A 57 9.42 17.44 0.19
N SER A 58 10.62 17.05 -0.25
CA SER A 58 11.18 17.45 -1.54
C SER A 58 10.48 16.80 -2.72
N LEU A 59 10.17 15.50 -2.66
CA LEU A 59 9.56 14.75 -3.78
C LEU A 59 8.09 15.13 -4.02
N PHE A 60 7.40 15.60 -2.99
CA PHE A 60 5.97 15.95 -3.03
C PHE A 60 5.73 17.43 -2.67
N ALA A 61 6.71 18.30 -2.91
CA ALA A 61 6.70 19.67 -2.41
C ALA A 61 5.44 20.48 -2.79
N ASP A 62 5.04 20.43 -4.06
CA ASP A 62 3.86 21.15 -4.55
C ASP A 62 2.57 20.65 -3.89
N ASP A 63 2.43 19.32 -3.78
CA ASP A 63 1.23 18.68 -3.21
C ASP A 63 1.11 18.95 -1.70
N ILE A 64 2.23 18.88 -0.99
CA ILE A 64 2.30 19.15 0.44
C ILE A 64 2.00 20.63 0.72
N TYR A 65 2.57 21.53 -0.07
CA TYR A 65 2.31 22.95 0.07
C TYR A 65 0.82 23.27 -0.16
N ALA A 66 0.21 22.70 -1.21
CA ALA A 66 -1.23 22.82 -1.46
C ALA A 66 -2.06 22.27 -0.28
N ALA A 67 -1.73 21.08 0.22
CA ALA A 67 -2.44 20.46 1.35
C ALA A 67 -2.40 21.32 2.62
N VAL A 68 -1.27 21.97 2.91
CA VAL A 68 -1.16 22.88 4.06
C VAL A 68 -2.01 24.13 3.86
N LEU A 69 -2.04 24.71 2.66
CA LEU A 69 -2.89 25.88 2.38
C LEU A 69 -4.38 25.55 2.50
N GLU A 70 -4.82 24.45 1.90
CA GLU A 70 -6.21 23.96 1.99
C GLU A 70 -6.60 23.65 3.44
N GLY A 71 -5.69 23.05 4.20
CA GLY A 71 -5.87 22.84 5.64
C GLY A 71 -6.12 24.16 6.38
N ARG A 72 -5.22 25.14 6.21
CA ARG A 72 -5.37 26.48 6.81
C ARG A 72 -6.73 27.09 6.51
N GLU A 73 -7.14 27.06 5.24
CA GLU A 73 -8.45 27.57 4.80
C GLU A 73 -9.62 26.82 5.45
N ALA A 74 -9.53 25.49 5.57
CA ALA A 74 -10.55 24.68 6.24
C ALA A 74 -10.70 25.07 7.71
N VAL A 75 -9.60 25.26 8.43
CA VAL A 75 -9.61 25.68 9.84
C VAL A 75 -10.18 27.08 10.02
N GLU A 76 -9.84 28.00 9.12
CA GLU A 76 -10.42 29.35 9.09
C GLU A 76 -11.92 29.32 8.81
N SER A 77 -12.39 28.43 7.93
CA SER A 77 -13.81 28.23 7.67
C SER A 77 -14.58 27.73 8.89
N TRP A 78 -13.92 27.02 9.81
CA TRP A 78 -14.49 26.58 11.09
C TRP A 78 -14.49 27.67 12.17
N GLY A 79 -13.95 28.86 11.85
CA GLY A 79 -13.93 30.01 12.75
C GLY A 79 -12.71 30.08 13.67
N TYR A 80 -11.66 29.29 13.40
CA TYR A 80 -10.41 29.32 14.15
C TYR A 80 -9.27 29.85 13.27
N SER A 81 -8.36 30.65 13.81
CA SER A 81 -7.12 30.98 13.09
C SER A 81 -6.16 29.80 13.14
N TRP A 82 -5.41 29.56 12.06
CA TRP A 82 -4.37 28.52 12.02
C TRP A 82 -3.37 28.61 13.18
N SER A 83 -2.88 29.82 13.49
CA SER A 83 -1.92 30.03 14.60
C SER A 83 -2.48 29.65 15.98
N THR A 84 -3.78 29.87 16.21
CA THR A 84 -4.46 29.43 17.45
C THR A 84 -4.57 27.90 17.50
N MET A 85 -4.81 27.24 16.36
CA MET A 85 -4.81 25.77 16.29
C MET A 85 -3.41 25.21 16.60
N LEU A 86 -2.36 25.76 16.00
CA LEU A 86 -0.98 25.34 16.28
C LEU A 86 -0.63 25.54 17.76
N LEU A 87 -0.97 26.69 18.34
CA LEU A 87 -0.77 26.95 19.77
C LEU A 87 -1.52 25.93 20.63
N PHE A 88 -2.75 25.58 20.27
CA PHE A 88 -3.53 24.58 20.98
C PHE A 88 -2.88 23.19 20.92
N ILE A 89 -2.39 22.79 19.74
CA ILE A 89 -1.65 21.53 19.57
C ILE A 89 -0.44 21.49 20.49
N ASP A 90 0.40 22.53 20.44
CA ASP A 90 1.66 22.60 21.19
C ASP A 90 1.44 22.60 22.70
N MET A 91 0.36 23.24 23.15
CA MET A 91 0.03 23.29 24.57
C MET A 91 -0.61 21.98 25.05
N THR A 92 -1.44 21.34 24.23
CA THR A 92 -2.37 20.30 24.70
C THR A 92 -1.88 18.88 24.41
N TYR A 93 -1.14 18.67 23.32
CA TYR A 93 -0.87 17.33 22.82
C TYR A 93 0.51 16.80 23.15
N THR A 94 0.55 15.52 23.49
CA THR A 94 1.79 14.73 23.52
C THR A 94 2.04 14.19 22.11
N ILE A 95 3.26 14.38 21.61
CA ILE A 95 3.68 13.94 20.28
C ILE A 95 4.50 12.65 20.40
N LYS A 96 4.07 11.60 19.69
CA LYS A 96 4.76 10.30 19.61
C LYS A 96 4.68 9.71 18.19
N PRO A 97 5.62 8.84 17.79
CA PRO A 97 6.90 8.55 18.47
C PRO A 97 7.79 9.81 18.56
N ASP A 98 8.74 9.87 19.48
CA ASP A 98 9.55 11.10 19.69
C ASP A 98 10.31 11.52 18.41
N CYS A 99 10.70 10.54 17.59
CA CYS A 99 11.38 10.78 16.32
C CYS A 99 10.50 11.42 15.23
N ILE A 100 9.18 11.48 15.40
CA ILE A 100 8.29 12.08 14.38
C ILE A 100 8.51 13.59 14.22
N GLU A 101 9.04 14.26 15.25
CA GLU A 101 9.37 15.68 15.18
C GLU A 101 10.49 15.96 14.18
N ASP A 102 11.47 15.06 14.10
CA ASP A 102 12.53 15.12 13.09
C ASP A 102 11.95 14.89 11.69
N GLU A 103 10.99 13.96 11.53
CA GLU A 103 10.29 13.77 10.26
C GLU A 103 9.50 15.02 9.85
N PHE A 104 8.77 15.67 10.78
CA PHE A 104 8.03 16.91 10.50
C PHE A 104 8.94 18.06 10.07
N LEU A 105 10.08 18.20 10.75
CA LEU A 105 11.09 19.19 10.38
C LEU A 105 11.67 18.89 8.99
N GLY A 106 12.04 17.63 8.75
CA GLY A 106 12.51 17.18 7.44
C GLY A 106 11.52 17.55 6.33
N ILE A 107 10.24 17.23 6.50
CA ILE A 107 9.21 17.55 5.49
C ILE A 107 9.15 19.05 5.23
N ALA A 108 9.11 19.89 6.26
CA ALA A 108 9.05 21.35 6.10
C ALA A 108 10.28 21.88 5.33
N ASP A 109 11.48 21.43 5.70
CA ASP A 109 12.73 21.83 5.05
C ASP A 109 12.79 21.33 3.59
N GLY A 110 12.36 20.09 3.34
CA GLY A 110 12.29 19.51 2.01
C GLY A 110 11.34 20.28 1.07
N VAL A 111 10.19 20.73 1.59
CA VAL A 111 9.25 21.59 0.83
C VAL A 111 9.86 22.96 0.59
N ASN A 112 10.45 23.59 1.61
CA ASN A 112 11.02 24.94 1.50
C ASN A 112 12.22 24.99 0.56
N ASP A 113 13.05 23.95 0.51
CA ASP A 113 14.16 23.88 -0.44
C ASP A 113 13.68 23.76 -1.88
N SER A 114 12.60 22.99 -2.12
CA SER A 114 11.95 22.88 -3.42
C SER A 114 11.14 24.14 -3.81
N ILE A 115 10.52 24.79 -2.83
CA ILE A 115 9.66 25.97 -2.98
C ILE A 115 10.05 27.02 -1.92
N PRO A 116 11.09 27.85 -2.18
CA PRO A 116 11.60 28.81 -1.19
C PRO A 116 10.58 29.84 -0.69
N SER A 117 9.49 30.07 -1.43
CA SER A 117 8.40 30.96 -1.02
C SER A 117 7.34 30.29 -0.14
N ALA A 118 7.38 28.98 0.06
CA ALA A 118 6.36 28.24 0.82
C ALA A 118 6.35 28.65 2.29
N GLY A 119 7.55 28.83 2.89
CA GLY A 119 7.71 29.32 4.25
C GLY A 119 7.01 28.42 5.29
N LEU A 120 6.97 27.11 5.04
CA LEU A 120 6.37 26.14 5.94
C LEU A 120 7.26 25.91 7.16
N THR A 121 6.64 25.60 8.29
CA THR A 121 7.31 25.21 9.53
C THR A 121 6.96 23.77 9.89
N SER A 122 7.75 23.13 10.76
CA SER A 122 7.40 21.81 11.29
C SER A 122 6.04 21.81 12.01
N ALA A 123 5.65 22.94 12.62
CA ALA A 123 4.33 23.09 13.23
C ALA A 123 3.19 23.04 12.19
N ASP A 124 3.41 23.57 10.97
CA ASP A 124 2.43 23.44 9.89
C ASP A 124 2.22 21.98 9.49
N ILE A 125 3.32 21.23 9.36
CA ILE A 125 3.28 19.80 9.05
C ILE A 125 2.61 19.02 10.18
N ARG A 126 2.92 19.34 11.44
CA ARG A 126 2.24 18.77 12.62
C ARG A 126 0.73 19.03 12.56
N GLY A 127 0.33 20.27 12.24
CA GLY A 127 -1.06 20.68 12.11
C GLY A 127 -1.86 19.80 11.14
N ILE A 128 -1.37 19.63 9.90
CA ILE A 128 -2.06 18.80 8.90
C ILE A 128 -2.09 17.31 9.26
N ASN A 129 -1.09 16.82 10.02
CA ASN A 129 -1.01 15.43 10.47
C ASN A 129 -2.03 15.09 11.56
N LEU A 130 -2.63 16.10 12.20
CA LEU A 130 -3.61 15.96 13.27
C LEU A 130 -5.06 16.17 12.80
N TYR A 131 -5.30 16.38 11.50
CA TYR A 131 -6.66 16.39 10.92
C TYR A 131 -7.40 15.07 11.16
N GLY A 132 -6.64 13.98 11.24
CA GLY A 132 -7.06 12.65 11.66
C GLY A 132 -7.87 12.55 12.96
N ASP A 133 -7.78 13.57 13.81
CA ASP A 133 -8.51 13.64 15.07
C ASP A 133 -9.86 14.38 14.94
N LEU A 134 -10.26 14.81 13.74
CA LEU A 134 -11.43 15.69 13.55
C LEU A 134 -12.74 14.99 13.13
N ALA A 135 -12.72 13.80 12.48
CA ALA A 135 -13.81 12.77 12.41
C ALA A 135 -13.72 11.90 11.14
N TYR A 136 -13.95 10.57 11.23
CA TYR A 136 -13.93 9.55 10.16
C TYR A 136 -14.97 8.43 10.40
N LEU A 137 -15.68 7.97 9.36
CA LEU A 137 -16.43 6.70 9.42
C LEU A 137 -15.59 5.56 8.83
N CYS A 138 -15.62 4.38 9.44
CA CYS A 138 -14.73 3.30 9.03
C CYS A 138 -15.22 1.90 9.40
N ARG A 139 -14.77 0.92 8.62
CA ARG A 139 -15.01 -0.51 8.82
C ARG A 139 -13.73 -1.30 8.56
N ALA A 140 -13.45 -2.29 9.39
CA ALA A 140 -12.29 -3.14 9.19
C ALA A 140 -12.57 -4.57 9.66
N VAL A 141 -11.97 -5.54 8.99
CA VAL A 141 -12.07 -6.95 9.31
C VAL A 141 -10.72 -7.63 9.17
N SER A 142 -10.43 -8.62 10.02
CA SER A 142 -9.29 -9.53 9.85
C SER A 142 -9.72 -10.97 10.08
N SER A 143 -9.08 -11.91 9.39
CA SER A 143 -9.38 -13.35 9.40
C SER A 143 -8.11 -14.17 9.30
N TRP A 144 -8.06 -15.29 10.01
CA TRP A 144 -6.90 -16.19 10.07
C TRP A 144 -7.34 -17.64 10.33
N GLY A 145 -6.37 -18.54 10.52
CA GLY A 145 -6.65 -19.93 10.89
C GLY A 145 -7.46 -20.68 9.82
N SER A 146 -8.46 -21.45 10.24
CA SER A 146 -9.32 -22.20 9.31
C SER A 146 -10.15 -21.31 8.39
N THR A 147 -10.47 -20.06 8.74
CA THR A 147 -11.25 -19.18 7.84
C THR A 147 -10.53 -18.86 6.52
N VAL A 148 -9.19 -18.89 6.51
CA VAL A 148 -8.35 -18.57 5.34
C VAL A 148 -7.50 -19.76 4.87
N ALA A 149 -7.74 -20.98 5.36
CA ALA A 149 -6.86 -22.14 5.11
C ALA A 149 -6.84 -22.67 3.67
N HIS A 150 -7.72 -22.21 2.77
CA HIS A 150 -7.62 -22.46 1.32
C HIS A 150 -7.02 -21.29 0.54
N SER A 151 -6.62 -20.22 1.23
CA SER A 151 -5.82 -19.15 0.65
C SER A 151 -4.32 -19.46 0.76
N GLU A 152 -3.49 -18.69 0.08
CA GLU A 152 -2.03 -18.72 0.27
C GLU A 152 -1.56 -17.91 1.49
N PHE A 153 -2.49 -17.30 2.24
CA PHE A 153 -2.23 -16.37 3.32
C PHE A 153 -2.56 -16.99 4.68
N SER A 154 -1.76 -16.65 5.68
CA SER A 154 -1.99 -16.96 7.09
C SER A 154 -3.05 -16.03 7.72
N THR A 155 -3.09 -14.78 7.25
CA THR A 155 -4.02 -13.75 7.69
C THR A 155 -4.44 -12.89 6.50
N ILE A 156 -5.72 -12.53 6.46
CA ILE A 156 -6.27 -11.56 5.51
C ILE A 156 -6.99 -10.45 6.28
N SER A 157 -6.51 -9.22 6.14
CA SER A 157 -7.11 -8.04 6.76
C SER A 157 -7.58 -7.05 5.70
N THR A 158 -8.77 -6.49 5.86
CA THR A 158 -9.30 -5.45 4.99
C THR A 158 -9.77 -4.26 5.81
N ARG A 159 -9.42 -3.07 5.32
CA ARG A 159 -9.80 -1.79 5.88
C ARG A 159 -10.50 -0.97 4.81
N ARG A 160 -11.67 -0.45 5.19
CA ARG A 160 -12.49 0.47 4.42
C ARG A 160 -12.59 1.79 5.18
N LEU A 161 -11.96 2.83 4.64
CA LEU A 161 -12.03 4.19 5.17
C LEU A 161 -13.19 4.92 4.49
N ASP A 162 -14.30 5.07 5.20
CA ASP A 162 -15.47 5.84 4.76
C ASP A 162 -15.31 7.30 5.23
N TYR A 163 -14.50 8.05 4.49
CA TYR A 163 -14.31 9.47 4.75
C TYR A 163 -15.26 10.31 3.88
N TYR A 164 -15.92 11.28 4.49
CA TYR A 164 -16.64 12.29 3.72
C TYR A 164 -15.64 13.28 3.15
N ASP A 165 -15.93 13.78 1.96
CA ASP A 165 -15.12 14.82 1.34
C ASP A 165 -15.05 16.05 2.26
N THR A 166 -13.85 16.36 2.77
CA THR A 166 -13.62 17.55 3.60
C THR A 166 -13.40 18.82 2.79
N GLY A 167 -13.50 18.76 1.46
CA GLY A 167 -13.18 19.87 0.56
C GLY A 167 -11.69 20.16 0.47
N ILE A 168 -10.86 19.19 0.85
CA ILE A 168 -9.39 19.26 0.76
C ILE A 168 -9.00 18.47 -0.48
N GLU A 169 -8.80 19.18 -1.58
CA GLU A 169 -8.57 18.60 -2.92
C GLU A 169 -7.27 17.78 -2.97
N SER A 170 -6.25 18.18 -2.22
CA SER A 170 -5.00 17.41 -2.06
C SER A 170 -5.21 16.00 -1.52
N GLN A 171 -6.36 15.68 -0.91
CA GLN A 171 -6.70 14.31 -0.51
C GLN A 171 -7.06 13.39 -1.68
N ARG A 172 -7.19 13.93 -2.89
CA ARG A 172 -7.37 13.15 -4.14
C ARG A 172 -6.04 12.69 -4.74
N HIS A 173 -4.91 13.13 -4.19
CA HIS A 173 -3.61 12.50 -4.40
C HIS A 173 -3.37 11.47 -3.29
N HIS A 174 -3.49 10.20 -3.62
CA HIS A 174 -3.26 9.12 -2.66
C HIS A 174 -1.79 8.71 -2.64
N ILE A 175 -1.15 8.76 -1.47
CA ILE A 175 0.25 8.39 -1.33
C ILE A 175 0.35 7.08 -0.55
N ILE A 176 0.98 6.08 -1.18
CA ILE A 176 1.45 4.86 -0.53
C ILE A 176 2.93 5.06 -0.22
N ALA A 177 3.21 5.53 0.99
CA ALA A 177 4.56 5.90 1.44
C ALA A 177 5.19 4.77 2.23
N ILE A 178 6.31 4.24 1.74
CA ILE A 178 7.07 3.14 2.34
C ILE A 178 8.28 3.74 3.06
N PHE A 179 8.40 3.47 4.35
CA PHE A 179 9.43 4.05 5.20
C PHE A 179 10.34 2.96 5.77
N GLU A 180 11.65 3.18 5.62
CA GLU A 180 12.72 2.30 6.06
C GLU A 180 13.67 3.05 7.00
N PRO A 181 13.25 3.22 8.27
CA PRO A 181 14.06 3.91 9.26
C PRO A 181 15.36 3.15 9.53
N ALA A 182 16.44 3.88 9.77
CA ALA A 182 17.77 3.33 10.03
C ALA A 182 18.04 3.01 11.52
N ASP A 183 17.02 3.10 12.39
CA ASP A 183 17.14 3.01 13.85
C ASP A 183 16.57 1.72 14.47
N ASP A 184 16.44 0.66 13.66
CA ASP A 184 15.86 -0.64 14.00
C ASP A 184 14.35 -0.61 14.35
N SER A 185 13.68 0.54 14.24
CA SER A 185 12.21 0.57 14.30
C SER A 185 11.61 -0.18 13.09
N PRO A 186 10.40 -0.74 13.21
CA PRO A 186 9.78 -1.50 12.14
C PRO A 186 9.61 -0.66 10.88
N LYS A 187 9.98 -1.25 9.74
CA LYS A 187 9.61 -0.71 8.43
C LYS A 187 8.09 -0.70 8.30
N TRP A 188 7.56 0.30 7.62
CA TRP A 188 6.11 0.49 7.56
C TRP A 188 5.66 1.22 6.31
N ILE A 189 4.37 1.10 6.01
CA ILE A 189 3.69 1.72 4.89
C ILE A 189 2.56 2.58 5.42
N ASN A 190 2.52 3.84 5.00
CA ASN A 190 1.39 4.73 5.19
C ASN A 190 0.49 4.72 3.95
N PHE A 191 -0.82 4.60 4.14
CA PHE A 191 -1.81 4.83 3.09
C PHE A 191 -2.50 6.16 3.38
N SER A 192 -1.96 7.25 2.84
CA SER A 192 -2.29 8.62 3.26
C SER A 192 -2.34 9.61 2.07
N TRP A 193 -2.11 10.88 2.36
CA TRP A 193 -2.15 12.03 1.46
C TRP A 193 -0.87 12.86 1.62
N PRO A 194 -0.61 13.82 0.72
CA PRO A 194 0.58 14.67 0.79
C PRO A 194 0.86 15.24 2.18
N GLY A 195 2.05 14.92 2.69
CA GLY A 195 2.57 15.49 3.95
C GLY A 195 2.07 14.77 5.20
N GLN A 196 1.23 13.74 5.06
CA GLN A 196 0.76 12.95 6.18
C GLN A 196 1.65 11.73 6.45
N ILE A 197 2.29 11.75 7.62
CA ILE A 197 3.09 10.68 8.22
C ILE A 197 2.47 10.13 9.52
N SER A 198 1.34 10.69 9.95
CA SER A 198 0.48 10.10 10.97
C SER A 198 -0.27 8.87 10.43
N CYS A 199 -0.85 8.05 11.32
CA CYS A 199 -1.39 6.76 10.92
C CYS A 199 -2.92 6.65 11.04
N ILE A 200 -3.62 6.89 9.93
CA ILE A 200 -5.05 6.58 9.81
C ILE A 200 -5.26 5.12 9.38
N THR A 201 -4.48 4.68 8.39
CA THR A 201 -4.36 3.28 7.95
C THR A 201 -2.90 3.03 7.60
N CYS A 202 -2.27 2.07 8.27
CA CYS A 202 -0.88 1.70 8.01
C CYS A 202 -0.63 0.22 8.20
N LEU A 203 0.49 -0.24 7.64
CA LEU A 203 0.95 -1.62 7.72
C LEU A 203 2.43 -1.63 8.10
N ASN A 204 2.88 -2.53 8.98
CA ASN A 204 4.30 -2.75 9.22
C ASN A 204 4.82 -4.06 8.63
N GLU A 205 6.14 -4.25 8.67
CA GLU A 205 6.82 -5.43 8.13
C GLU A 205 6.35 -6.76 8.72
N PHE A 206 5.72 -6.76 9.90
CA PHE A 206 5.18 -7.98 10.50
C PHE A 206 3.84 -8.39 9.90
N GLY A 207 3.22 -7.55 9.07
CA GLY A 207 1.86 -7.75 8.58
C GLY A 207 0.78 -7.14 9.49
N THR A 208 1.17 -6.36 10.50
CA THR A 208 0.21 -5.72 11.41
C THR A 208 -0.46 -4.54 10.73
N LEU A 209 -1.77 -4.62 10.52
CA LEU A 209 -2.58 -3.52 10.01
C LEU A 209 -3.10 -2.67 11.18
N ALA A 210 -2.63 -1.43 11.28
CA ALA A 210 -3.15 -0.45 12.22
C ALA A 210 -4.16 0.47 11.52
N SER A 211 -5.30 0.73 12.17
CA SER A 211 -6.30 1.65 11.62
C SER A 211 -7.20 2.26 12.68
N LEU A 212 -7.68 3.48 12.45
CA LEU A 212 -8.52 4.19 13.41
C LEU A 212 -10.02 4.10 13.11
N HIS A 213 -10.86 4.16 14.13
CA HIS A 213 -12.30 4.32 13.96
C HIS A 213 -12.81 5.39 14.90
N ASP A 214 -13.71 6.24 14.41
CA ASP A 214 -14.47 7.13 15.28
C ASP A 214 -15.39 6.35 16.18
N TYR A 215 -15.52 6.91 17.38
CA TYR A 215 -16.58 6.60 18.30
C TYR A 215 -17.04 7.91 18.91
N SER A 216 -18.36 8.13 18.98
CA SER A 216 -18.88 9.36 19.58
C SER A 216 -18.62 9.35 21.08
N GLY A 217 -17.89 10.34 21.57
CA GLY A 217 -17.72 10.58 23.00
C GLY A 217 -17.76 12.07 23.31
N ILE A 218 -18.28 12.41 24.48
CA ILE A 218 -18.37 13.77 25.01
C ILE A 218 -17.25 13.94 26.05
N GLY A 219 -16.71 15.15 26.15
CA GLY A 219 -15.73 15.53 27.18
C GLY A 219 -14.71 16.50 26.63
N ASP A 220 -13.99 17.21 27.50
CA ASP A 220 -12.88 18.07 27.08
C ASP A 220 -11.62 17.23 26.87
N THR A 221 -10.77 17.67 25.94
CA THR A 221 -9.47 17.01 25.72
C THR A 221 -8.53 17.30 26.89
N PRO A 222 -7.99 16.27 27.59
CA PRO A 222 -7.05 16.49 28.68
C PRO A 222 -5.74 17.14 28.21
N MET A 223 -5.08 17.85 29.12
CA MET A 223 -3.73 18.37 28.90
C MET A 223 -2.72 17.21 28.77
N GLY A 224 -1.82 17.29 27.80
CA GLY A 224 -0.86 16.22 27.50
C GLY A 224 -1.48 14.98 26.85
N ALA A 225 -2.69 15.08 26.29
CA ALA A 225 -3.33 13.95 25.64
C ALA A 225 -2.60 13.55 24.36
N LEU A 226 -2.48 12.25 24.11
CA LEU A 226 -1.93 11.70 22.88
C LEU A 226 -3.04 11.67 21.80
N PRO A 227 -2.85 12.33 20.64
CA PRO A 227 -3.75 12.23 19.50
C PRO A 227 -3.80 10.81 18.96
N ARG A 228 -4.98 10.35 18.54
CA ARG A 228 -5.15 8.94 18.17
C ARG A 228 -4.39 8.57 16.88
N VAL A 229 -4.22 9.49 15.94
CA VAL A 229 -3.37 9.26 14.75
C VAL A 229 -1.90 9.06 15.09
N LEU A 230 -1.43 9.76 16.12
CA LEU A 230 -0.07 9.61 16.62
C LEU A 230 0.07 8.35 17.48
N ALA A 231 -0.94 8.00 18.29
CA ALA A 231 -0.96 6.72 18.99
C ALA A 231 -0.96 5.53 18.03
N SER A 232 -1.71 5.59 16.94
CA SER A 232 -1.73 4.58 15.87
C SER A 232 -0.35 4.44 15.22
N ARG A 233 0.28 5.58 14.89
CA ARG A 233 1.65 5.62 14.34
C ARG A 233 2.66 5.03 15.31
N TYR A 234 2.56 5.38 16.59
CA TYR A 234 3.44 4.92 17.64
C TYR A 234 3.28 3.42 17.89
N ALA A 235 2.05 2.94 18.04
CA ALA A 235 1.74 1.52 18.18
C ALA A 235 2.32 0.67 17.05
N LEU A 236 2.26 1.17 15.81
CA LEU A 236 2.76 0.47 14.63
C LEU A 236 4.29 0.31 14.62
N THR A 237 5.02 1.23 15.25
CA THR A 237 6.49 1.33 15.13
C THR A 237 7.26 1.17 16.43
N MET A 238 6.59 1.06 17.57
CA MET A 238 7.30 0.91 18.85
C MET A 238 7.76 -0.52 19.14
N VAL A 239 7.12 -1.54 18.54
CA VAL A 239 7.43 -2.95 18.81
C VAL A 239 8.21 -3.56 17.65
N SER A 240 9.47 -3.93 17.91
CA SER A 240 10.36 -4.60 16.95
C SER A 240 10.64 -6.07 17.29
N ASP A 241 10.00 -6.62 18.34
CA ASP A 241 10.15 -8.01 18.74
C ASP A 241 9.75 -8.95 17.59
N ALA A 242 10.51 -10.02 17.39
CA ALA A 242 10.16 -11.05 16.41
C ALA A 242 8.96 -11.90 16.85
N ASP A 243 8.69 -11.99 18.16
CA ASP A 243 7.51 -12.67 18.70
C ASP A 243 6.27 -11.78 18.64
N ILE A 244 5.54 -11.90 17.53
CA ILE A 244 4.31 -11.13 17.27
C ILE A 244 3.21 -11.38 18.31
N SER A 245 3.26 -12.48 19.08
CA SER A 245 2.24 -12.79 20.08
C SER A 245 2.22 -11.83 21.26
N THR A 246 3.31 -11.07 21.46
CA THR A 246 3.47 -10.11 22.56
C THR A 246 3.13 -8.67 22.16
N HIS A 247 2.94 -8.40 20.86
CA HIS A 247 2.90 -7.05 20.31
C HIS A 247 1.73 -6.23 20.87
N LEU A 248 0.51 -6.78 20.82
CA LEU A 248 -0.69 -6.09 21.29
C LEU A 248 -0.60 -5.70 22.77
N ASP A 249 -0.17 -6.63 23.62
CA ASP A 249 -0.06 -6.41 25.06
C ASP A 249 1.01 -5.35 25.37
N THR A 250 2.13 -5.38 24.64
CA THR A 250 3.20 -4.36 24.76
C THR A 250 2.71 -2.97 24.36
N VAL A 251 2.03 -2.87 23.21
CA VAL A 251 1.43 -1.62 22.75
C VAL A 251 0.41 -1.10 23.74
N PHE A 252 -0.49 -1.96 24.22
CA PHE A 252 -1.53 -1.54 25.16
C PHE A 252 -0.93 -1.07 26.50
N ALA A 253 0.07 -1.78 27.03
CA ALA A 253 0.75 -1.39 28.25
C ALA A 253 1.35 0.02 28.16
N GLU A 254 1.94 0.37 27.02
CA GLU A 254 2.47 1.72 26.77
C GLU A 254 1.34 2.75 26.59
N LEU A 255 0.39 2.49 25.69
CA LEU A 255 -0.66 3.46 25.37
C LEU A 255 -1.58 3.76 26.57
N ASN A 256 -1.81 2.80 27.45
CA ASN A 256 -2.61 2.96 28.67
C ASN A 256 -1.99 3.96 29.68
N THR A 257 -0.74 4.39 29.46
CA THR A 257 -0.13 5.47 30.26
C THR A 257 -0.54 6.87 29.80
N TYR A 258 -1.18 7.00 28.65
CA TYR A 258 -1.56 8.29 28.06
C TYR A 258 -3.06 8.59 28.19
N SER A 259 -3.37 9.87 28.40
CA SER A 259 -4.70 10.39 28.08
C SER A 259 -4.91 10.41 26.57
N CYS A 260 -6.16 10.30 26.12
CA CYS A 260 -6.47 10.31 24.69
C CYS A 260 -7.14 11.63 24.28
N ALA A 261 -6.73 12.18 23.13
CA ALA A 261 -7.28 13.45 22.64
C ALA A 261 -8.72 13.31 22.12
N THR A 262 -9.01 12.19 21.49
CA THR A 262 -10.25 11.99 20.73
C THR A 262 -10.78 10.57 20.94
N PRO A 263 -12.06 10.39 21.28
CA PRO A 263 -12.63 9.05 21.46
C PRO A 263 -12.62 8.22 20.17
N GLY A 264 -12.50 6.90 20.30
CA GLY A 264 -12.41 6.02 19.15
C GLY A 264 -11.93 4.62 19.48
N PHE A 265 -11.56 3.92 18.41
CA PHE A 265 -10.91 2.64 18.45
C PHE A 265 -9.64 2.66 17.61
N LEU A 266 -8.57 2.06 18.13
CA LEU A 266 -7.36 1.75 17.40
C LEU A 266 -7.36 0.24 17.14
N ASN A 267 -7.62 -0.16 15.90
CA ASN A 267 -7.41 -1.53 15.48
C ASN A 267 -5.91 -1.78 15.37
N TYR A 268 -5.45 -2.85 15.99
CA TYR A 268 -4.07 -3.31 15.91
C TYR A 268 -4.10 -4.77 15.50
N TYR A 269 -4.31 -5.03 14.21
CA TYR A 269 -4.54 -6.38 13.67
C TYR A 269 -3.22 -7.07 13.37
N VAL A 270 -2.55 -7.51 14.43
CA VAL A 270 -1.39 -8.41 14.33
C VAL A 270 -1.84 -9.74 13.70
N PRO A 271 -1.05 -10.36 12.80
CA PRO A 271 -1.41 -11.61 12.17
C PRO A 271 -1.71 -12.76 13.15
N ASP A 272 -2.32 -13.81 12.62
CA ASP A 272 -2.57 -15.09 13.29
C ASP A 272 -3.42 -15.00 14.57
N GLY A 273 -4.18 -13.91 14.70
CA GLY A 273 -5.11 -13.70 15.81
C GLY A 273 -4.48 -13.09 17.06
N TYR A 274 -3.24 -12.63 16.99
CA TYR A 274 -2.60 -11.91 18.09
C TYR A 274 -3.00 -10.43 18.17
N GLY A 275 -3.77 -9.95 17.20
CA GLY A 275 -4.27 -8.59 17.16
C GLY A 275 -5.48 -8.33 18.05
N GLY A 276 -5.89 -7.06 18.11
CA GLY A 276 -7.03 -6.62 18.91
C GLY A 276 -7.47 -5.21 18.58
N VAL A 277 -8.34 -4.67 19.43
CA VAL A 277 -8.90 -3.33 19.28
C VAL A 277 -8.76 -2.59 20.60
N ILE A 278 -7.94 -1.55 20.61
CA ILE A 278 -7.72 -0.70 21.78
C ILE A 278 -8.81 0.37 21.79
N LYS A 279 -9.64 0.38 22.84
CA LYS A 279 -10.64 1.41 23.07
C LYS A 279 -10.01 2.62 23.74
N HIS A 280 -10.39 3.81 23.29
CA HIS A 280 -9.91 5.04 23.88
C HIS A 280 -10.97 6.14 23.96
N ASN A 281 -10.92 6.95 25.01
CA ASN A 281 -11.76 8.13 25.16
C ASN A 281 -11.08 9.20 26.06
N ARG A 282 -11.63 10.42 26.05
CA ARG A 282 -11.06 11.56 26.77
C ARG A 282 -11.00 11.38 28.28
N GLY A 283 -11.95 10.65 28.88
CA GLY A 283 -12.02 10.47 30.33
C GLY A 283 -11.18 9.33 30.89
N ALA A 284 -10.88 8.32 30.06
CA ALA A 284 -10.21 7.09 30.48
C ALA A 284 -8.84 6.87 29.81
N GLY A 285 -8.47 7.66 28.80
CA GLY A 285 -7.25 7.40 28.03
C GLY A 285 -7.44 6.21 27.09
N TYR A 286 -6.41 5.37 26.97
CA TYR A 286 -6.44 4.09 26.23
C TYR A 286 -6.66 2.95 27.23
N TYR A 287 -7.91 2.53 27.43
CA TYR A 287 -8.30 1.91 28.70
C TYR A 287 -8.70 0.43 28.62
N GLU A 288 -8.96 -0.10 27.44
CA GLU A 288 -9.45 -1.47 27.27
C GLU A 288 -8.98 -2.05 25.94
N VAL A 289 -8.71 -3.36 25.93
CA VAL A 289 -8.44 -4.13 24.72
C VAL A 289 -9.59 -5.12 24.48
N ARG A 290 -10.15 -5.10 23.28
CA ARG A 290 -11.02 -6.16 22.78
C ARG A 290 -10.21 -7.13 21.94
N HIS A 291 -10.06 -8.35 22.46
CA HIS A 291 -9.45 -9.47 21.75
C HIS A 291 -10.46 -10.15 20.81
N PRO A 292 -9.99 -11.01 19.87
CA PRO A 292 -10.88 -11.84 19.07
C PRO A 292 -11.84 -12.66 19.95
N HIS A 293 -13.12 -12.67 19.58
CA HIS A 293 -14.17 -13.29 20.36
C HIS A 293 -14.38 -14.73 19.91
N ALA A 294 -14.47 -15.70 20.83
CA ALA A 294 -14.64 -17.12 20.50
C ALA A 294 -15.87 -17.38 19.60
N ASP A 295 -17.00 -16.71 19.86
CA ASP A 295 -18.21 -16.84 19.03
C ASP A 295 -18.05 -16.33 17.58
N CYS A 296 -17.03 -15.50 17.30
CA CYS A 296 -16.76 -15.02 15.95
C CYS A 296 -15.88 -16.01 15.21
N TYR A 297 -16.51 -17.04 14.64
CA TYR A 297 -15.84 -18.10 13.87
C TYR A 297 -14.71 -18.78 14.66
N ASP A 298 -15.01 -19.28 15.86
CA ASP A 298 -14.06 -19.92 16.78
C ASP A 298 -12.86 -19.02 17.15
N GLY A 299 -13.09 -17.70 17.22
CA GLY A 299 -12.04 -16.71 17.49
C GLY A 299 -11.10 -16.49 16.32
N GLN A 300 -11.50 -16.82 15.10
CA GLN A 300 -10.67 -16.69 13.88
C GLN A 300 -11.06 -15.51 12.99
N GLY A 301 -11.85 -14.60 13.55
CA GLY A 301 -12.16 -13.33 12.92
C GLY A 301 -12.29 -12.22 13.95
N ILE A 302 -11.96 -11.01 13.53
CA ILE A 302 -12.22 -9.78 14.28
C ILE A 302 -12.77 -8.72 13.33
N TYR A 303 -13.78 -8.00 13.80
CA TYR A 303 -14.41 -6.91 13.06
C TYR A 303 -14.52 -5.68 13.95
N THR A 304 -14.41 -4.50 13.32
CA THR A 304 -14.62 -3.20 13.95
C THR A 304 -15.40 -2.30 13.01
N ASN A 305 -16.31 -1.52 13.58
CA ASN A 305 -16.97 -0.39 12.95
C ASN A 305 -16.92 0.81 13.92
N ASN A 306 -17.72 1.85 13.67
CA ASN A 306 -17.76 3.05 14.53
C ASN A 306 -18.61 2.90 15.81
N SER A 307 -18.96 1.68 16.19
CA SER A 307 -19.75 1.37 17.39
C SER A 307 -18.95 0.48 18.34
N ASP A 308 -19.20 0.63 19.64
CA ASP A 308 -18.67 -0.32 20.64
C ASP A 308 -19.46 -1.63 20.53
N ILE A 309 -18.91 -2.57 19.76
CA ILE A 309 -19.49 -3.88 19.49
C ILE A 309 -18.77 -4.96 20.30
N SER A 310 -19.49 -6.03 20.65
CA SER A 310 -18.91 -7.19 21.34
C SER A 310 -17.78 -7.87 20.57
N GLY A 311 -17.80 -7.76 19.23
CA GLY A 311 -16.92 -8.52 18.35
C GLY A 311 -17.32 -9.98 18.17
N SER A 312 -18.49 -10.40 18.66
CA SER A 312 -18.98 -11.78 18.55
C SER A 312 -19.45 -12.16 17.14
N THR A 313 -19.63 -11.17 16.24
CA THR A 313 -20.01 -11.40 14.84
C THR A 313 -19.31 -10.40 13.92
N ILE A 314 -19.16 -10.79 12.64
CA ILE A 314 -18.75 -9.90 11.56
C ILE A 314 -19.98 -9.12 11.08
N GLY A 315 -19.83 -7.80 10.94
CA GLY A 315 -20.90 -6.91 10.49
C GLY A 315 -20.81 -6.53 9.02
N GLU A 316 -21.76 -5.68 8.59
CA GLU A 316 -21.81 -5.18 7.22
C GLU A 316 -20.53 -4.39 6.84
N PRO A 317 -20.08 -4.47 5.58
CA PRO A 317 -20.72 -5.19 4.46
C PRO A 317 -20.39 -6.70 4.39
N TRP A 318 -19.63 -7.24 5.34
CA TRP A 318 -19.07 -8.59 5.24
C TRP A 318 -19.97 -9.71 5.78
N THR A 319 -21.08 -9.40 6.46
CA THR A 319 -21.96 -10.39 7.10
C THR A 319 -22.35 -11.52 6.15
N ALA A 320 -22.88 -11.18 4.97
CA ALA A 320 -23.38 -12.17 4.00
C ALA A 320 -22.24 -13.00 3.40
N TYR A 321 -21.11 -12.35 3.08
CA TYR A 321 -19.93 -13.02 2.55
C TYR A 321 -19.37 -14.03 3.56
N TYR A 322 -19.20 -13.64 4.82
CA TYR A 322 -18.66 -14.54 5.84
C TYR A 322 -19.63 -15.66 6.19
N SER A 323 -20.93 -15.38 6.27
CA SER A 323 -21.96 -16.40 6.50
C SER A 323 -21.97 -17.48 5.41
N ALA A 324 -21.57 -17.13 4.18
CA ALA A 324 -21.50 -18.06 3.06
C ALA A 324 -20.16 -18.78 2.91
N ASN A 325 -19.07 -18.29 3.52
CA ASN A 325 -17.71 -18.73 3.22
C ASN A 325 -16.89 -19.19 4.44
N ALA A 326 -17.32 -18.85 5.66
CA ALA A 326 -16.69 -19.27 6.91
C ALA A 326 -17.60 -20.29 7.64
N PRO A 327 -17.04 -21.23 8.43
CA PRO A 327 -15.62 -21.40 8.75
C PRO A 327 -14.83 -22.25 7.73
N ASP A 328 -15.47 -22.79 6.70
CA ASP A 328 -14.91 -23.77 5.74
C ASP A 328 -13.91 -23.17 4.72
N SER A 329 -13.07 -22.24 5.17
CA SER A 329 -11.83 -21.82 4.50
C SER A 329 -11.96 -21.06 3.18
N ASN A 330 -13.11 -20.43 2.90
CA ASN A 330 -13.32 -19.69 1.64
C ASN A 330 -13.17 -18.16 1.76
N ILE A 331 -12.61 -17.65 2.86
CA ILE A 331 -12.25 -16.24 2.95
C ILE A 331 -11.00 -15.99 2.11
N THR A 332 -11.14 -15.13 1.11
CA THR A 332 -10.07 -14.77 0.16
C THR A 332 -9.84 -13.27 0.15
N MET A 333 -8.65 -12.82 -0.27
CA MET A 333 -8.38 -11.38 -0.44
C MET A 333 -9.38 -10.76 -1.43
N LEU A 334 -9.66 -11.44 -2.55
CA LEU A 334 -10.65 -10.98 -3.54
C LEU A 334 -12.04 -10.85 -2.94
N GLY A 335 -12.51 -11.86 -2.21
CA GLY A 335 -13.83 -11.81 -1.60
C GLY A 335 -13.95 -10.71 -0.55
N GLN A 336 -12.95 -10.51 0.32
CA GLN A 336 -12.98 -9.39 1.26
C GLN A 336 -12.93 -8.03 0.56
N TRP A 337 -12.10 -7.89 -0.47
CA TRP A 337 -11.95 -6.67 -1.28
C TRP A 337 -13.25 -6.28 -1.99
N GLU A 338 -13.85 -7.22 -2.72
CA GLU A 338 -15.10 -7.00 -3.45
C GLU A 338 -16.25 -6.69 -2.48
N THR A 339 -16.32 -7.42 -1.37
CA THR A 339 -17.37 -7.22 -0.36
C THR A 339 -17.23 -5.92 0.39
N ALA A 340 -16.00 -5.44 0.65
CA ALA A 340 -15.79 -4.12 1.23
C ALA A 340 -16.49 -3.03 0.41
N GLY A 341 -16.48 -3.20 -0.92
CA GLY A 341 -17.00 -2.24 -1.87
C GLY A 341 -16.15 -0.95 -1.89
N PRO A 342 -16.56 0.03 -2.71
CA PRO A 342 -15.79 1.25 -2.86
C PRO A 342 -15.76 2.14 -1.61
N SER A 343 -14.66 2.86 -1.39
CA SER A 343 -14.46 3.79 -0.26
C SER A 343 -13.38 4.82 -0.53
N PHE A 344 -13.21 5.78 0.38
CA PHE A 344 -12.22 6.83 0.19
C PHE A 344 -10.80 6.28 0.10
N HIS A 345 -10.46 5.36 1.01
CA HIS A 345 -9.37 4.41 0.84
C HIS A 345 -9.89 3.00 1.08
N ARG A 346 -9.41 2.05 0.30
CA ARG A 346 -9.59 0.62 0.57
C ARG A 346 -8.23 -0.05 0.56
N VAL A 347 -7.95 -0.79 1.61
CA VAL A 347 -6.72 -1.57 1.75
C VAL A 347 -7.11 -3.01 2.06
N THR A 348 -6.58 -3.98 1.32
CA THR A 348 -6.63 -5.40 1.68
C THR A 348 -5.21 -5.95 1.72
N VAL A 349 -4.88 -6.65 2.79
CA VAL A 349 -3.56 -7.21 3.06
C VAL A 349 -3.68 -8.70 3.24
N GLY A 350 -2.86 -9.47 2.53
CA GLY A 350 -2.67 -10.90 2.70
C GLY A 350 -1.27 -11.18 3.21
N VAL A 351 -1.17 -11.73 4.41
CA VAL A 351 0.11 -11.98 5.10
C VAL A 351 0.51 -13.43 4.95
N ARG A 352 1.74 -13.68 4.51
CA ARG A 352 2.35 -15.03 4.47
C ARG A 352 3.48 -15.18 5.50
N GLY A 353 4.06 -14.05 5.91
CA GLY A 353 5.04 -13.95 6.98
C GLY A 353 5.58 -12.52 7.06
N ARG A 354 6.58 -12.31 7.94
CA ARG A 354 7.30 -11.04 8.02
C ARG A 354 7.94 -10.71 6.67
N GLU A 355 7.71 -9.48 6.19
CA GLU A 355 8.15 -8.97 4.89
C GLU A 355 7.67 -9.78 3.65
N ASP A 356 6.71 -10.70 3.81
CA ASP A 356 6.08 -11.48 2.73
C ASP A 356 4.56 -11.22 2.76
N ILE A 357 4.19 -10.09 2.17
CA ILE A 357 2.86 -9.50 2.27
C ILE A 357 2.42 -9.02 0.89
N LEU A 358 1.21 -9.44 0.48
CA LEU A 358 0.53 -8.88 -0.68
C LEU A 358 -0.46 -7.80 -0.23
N ILE A 359 -0.40 -6.64 -0.87
CA ILE A 359 -1.19 -5.47 -0.51
C ILE A 359 -1.96 -5.00 -1.74
N TRP A 360 -3.25 -4.76 -1.58
CA TRP A 360 -4.10 -4.09 -2.56
C TRP A 360 -4.58 -2.76 -2.00
N PHE A 361 -4.51 -1.73 -2.83
CA PHE A 361 -4.96 -0.39 -2.49
C PHE A 361 -5.73 0.25 -3.66
N ASP A 362 -6.79 0.98 -3.34
CA ASP A 362 -7.37 1.99 -4.21
C ASP A 362 -7.89 3.18 -3.39
N GLY A 363 -8.01 4.32 -4.06
CA GLY A 363 -8.53 5.53 -3.45
C GLY A 363 -9.56 6.23 -4.35
N ALA A 364 -10.46 6.97 -3.71
CA ALA A 364 -11.57 7.63 -4.39
C ALA A 364 -11.17 8.96 -5.04
N LEU A 365 -11.51 9.09 -6.32
CA LEU A 365 -11.35 10.30 -7.12
C LEU A 365 -12.72 10.95 -7.37
N PRO A 366 -12.79 12.24 -7.78
CA PRO A 366 -14.06 12.89 -8.10
C PRO A 366 -14.89 12.15 -9.18
N TYR A 367 -14.22 11.41 -10.05
CA TYR A 367 -14.84 10.73 -11.20
C TYR A 367 -14.76 9.19 -11.12
N GLY A 368 -14.39 8.62 -9.98
CA GLY A 368 -14.25 7.17 -9.82
C GLY A 368 -13.24 6.79 -8.75
N TYR A 369 -12.34 5.88 -9.10
CA TYR A 369 -11.29 5.38 -8.21
C TYR A 369 -9.99 5.28 -8.99
N THR A 370 -8.87 5.32 -8.31
CA THR A 370 -7.60 4.89 -8.88
C THR A 370 -7.72 3.43 -9.38
N PRO A 371 -6.86 3.00 -10.32
CA PRO A 371 -6.64 1.57 -10.50
C PRO A 371 -6.30 0.90 -9.16
N ARG A 372 -6.60 -0.40 -9.04
CA ARG A 372 -6.13 -1.19 -7.89
C ARG A 372 -4.63 -1.32 -7.99
N VAL A 373 -3.92 -0.68 -7.07
CA VAL A 373 -2.47 -0.80 -6.88
C VAL A 373 -2.21 -2.13 -6.16
N GLU A 374 -1.30 -2.93 -6.69
CA GLU A 374 -0.90 -4.21 -6.10
C GLU A 374 0.59 -4.17 -5.76
N ILE A 375 0.90 -4.32 -4.47
CA ILE A 375 2.26 -4.21 -3.94
C ILE A 375 2.61 -5.54 -3.27
N GLU A 376 3.71 -6.15 -3.70
CA GLU A 376 4.30 -7.30 -3.03
C GLU A 376 5.50 -6.80 -2.22
N TRP A 377 5.40 -6.86 -0.89
CA TRP A 377 6.36 -6.22 0.03
C TRP A 377 7.82 -6.57 -0.30
N CYS A 378 8.10 -7.85 -0.56
CA CYS A 378 9.45 -8.31 -0.86
C CYS A 378 10.03 -7.76 -2.17
N GLU A 379 9.19 -7.38 -3.13
CA GLU A 379 9.61 -6.74 -4.38
C GLU A 379 9.90 -5.25 -4.19
N THR A 380 9.17 -4.59 -3.29
CA THR A 380 9.19 -3.12 -3.14
C THR A 380 10.16 -2.64 -2.05
N VAL A 381 10.26 -3.36 -0.93
CA VAL A 381 11.08 -2.99 0.25
C VAL A 381 12.45 -3.70 0.25
N GLY A 382 12.58 -4.81 -0.49
CA GLY A 382 13.88 -5.31 -0.93
C GLY A 382 14.79 -5.95 0.13
N ILE A 383 14.30 -6.94 0.89
CA ILE A 383 15.16 -8.01 1.44
C ILE A 383 14.83 -9.34 0.75
N ARG A 384 15.42 -9.52 -0.43
CA ARG A 384 16.25 -10.68 -0.77
C ARG A 384 17.05 -10.28 -1.99
N ASN A 385 18.32 -10.69 -2.04
CA ASN A 385 19.00 -10.84 -3.31
C ASN A 385 17.99 -11.41 -4.29
N LYS A 386 17.85 -10.76 -5.44
CA LYS A 386 17.09 -11.21 -6.60
C LYS A 386 17.66 -12.55 -7.08
N THR A 387 17.55 -13.62 -6.29
CA THR A 387 17.17 -14.89 -6.86
C THR A 387 15.76 -14.60 -7.33
N SER A 388 15.65 -14.15 -8.58
CA SER A 388 14.44 -14.31 -9.37
C SER A 388 13.77 -15.58 -8.87
N PHE A 389 12.53 -15.48 -8.40
CA PHE A 389 11.80 -16.68 -8.00
C PHE A 389 11.74 -17.55 -9.25
N ILE A 390 12.63 -18.51 -9.25
CA ILE A 390 12.90 -19.42 -10.33
C ILE A 390 12.26 -20.69 -9.79
N PRO A 391 11.06 -21.07 -10.28
CA PRO A 391 10.40 -22.28 -9.79
C PRO A 391 11.36 -23.44 -10.01
N ASP A 392 11.62 -24.25 -8.98
CA ASP A 392 12.53 -25.41 -9.07
C ASP A 392 12.21 -26.29 -10.28
N LYS A 393 10.91 -26.34 -10.63
CA LYS A 393 10.39 -26.95 -11.84
C LYS A 393 9.28 -26.10 -12.44
N ILE A 394 9.43 -25.76 -13.72
CA ILE A 394 8.35 -25.23 -14.56
C ILE A 394 7.85 -26.38 -15.43
N THR A 395 6.53 -26.58 -15.48
CA THR A 395 5.89 -27.50 -16.42
C THR A 395 5.00 -26.74 -17.39
N LEU A 396 5.05 -27.14 -18.65
CA LEU A 396 4.22 -26.62 -19.72
C LEU A 396 3.42 -27.76 -20.31
N HIS A 397 2.11 -27.64 -20.30
CA HIS A 397 1.16 -28.62 -20.83
C HIS A 397 0.38 -27.99 -21.99
N ALA A 398 0.08 -28.79 -23.01
CA ALA A 398 -0.70 -28.37 -24.16
C ALA A 398 -1.69 -29.49 -24.49
N TYR A 399 -2.99 -29.19 -24.46
CA TYR A 399 -4.06 -30.16 -24.71
C TYR A 399 -5.28 -29.52 -25.40
N PRO A 400 -5.85 -30.14 -26.44
CA PRO A 400 -5.31 -31.29 -27.17
C PRO A 400 -4.04 -30.92 -27.94
N ASN A 401 -3.17 -31.90 -28.23
CA ASN A 401 -1.98 -31.72 -29.06
C ASN A 401 -1.59 -33.06 -29.73
N PRO A 402 -1.87 -33.26 -31.03
CA PRO A 402 -2.30 -32.27 -32.01
C PRO A 402 -3.72 -31.71 -31.76
N PHE A 403 -4.02 -30.55 -32.34
CA PHE A 403 -5.32 -29.87 -32.26
C PHE A 403 -5.74 -29.31 -33.63
N ASN A 404 -7.05 -29.08 -33.82
CA ASN A 404 -7.61 -28.61 -35.10
C ASN A 404 -8.37 -27.27 -35.03
N SER A 405 -8.58 -26.72 -33.84
CA SER A 405 -9.27 -25.44 -33.65
C SER A 405 -8.59 -24.58 -32.59
N ALA A 406 -8.47 -25.08 -31.36
CA ALA A 406 -7.79 -24.40 -30.27
C ALA A 406 -7.02 -25.40 -29.40
N VAL A 407 -6.01 -24.92 -28.68
CA VAL A 407 -5.23 -25.69 -27.70
C VAL A 407 -5.22 -24.95 -26.36
N THR A 408 -5.44 -25.70 -25.28
CA THR A 408 -5.23 -25.19 -23.92
C THR A 408 -3.78 -25.40 -23.52
N ILE A 409 -3.11 -24.32 -23.15
CA ILE A 409 -1.75 -24.23 -22.66
C ILE A 409 -1.83 -24.02 -21.15
N SER A 410 -1.35 -24.96 -20.36
CA SER A 410 -1.34 -24.83 -18.89
C SER A 410 0.08 -24.77 -18.37
N ILE A 411 0.31 -23.86 -17.41
CA ILE A 411 1.61 -23.68 -16.78
C ILE A 411 1.51 -24.13 -15.33
N GLY A 412 2.40 -25.03 -14.94
CA GLY A 412 2.61 -25.39 -13.54
C GLY A 412 3.94 -24.84 -13.06
N ALA A 413 3.93 -24.15 -11.93
CA ALA A 413 5.12 -23.82 -11.17
C ALA A 413 4.93 -24.38 -9.76
N THR A 414 5.85 -25.24 -9.30
CA THR A 414 5.81 -25.70 -7.91
C THR A 414 6.15 -24.53 -6.99
N GLY A 415 5.24 -24.16 -6.09
CA GLY A 415 5.51 -23.23 -4.99
C GLY A 415 4.75 -21.90 -4.97
N ARG A 416 4.00 -21.50 -6.02
CA ARG A 416 3.03 -20.38 -6.01
C ARG A 416 2.28 -20.27 -7.36
N SER A 417 1.27 -19.38 -7.42
CA SER A 417 0.45 -19.11 -8.60
C SER A 417 1.27 -18.57 -9.80
N PRO A 418 1.20 -19.15 -11.01
CA PRO A 418 1.95 -18.77 -12.21
C PRO A 418 1.48 -17.47 -12.91
N LEU A 419 0.89 -16.52 -12.18
CA LEU A 419 0.35 -15.25 -12.71
C LEU A 419 1.38 -14.34 -13.41
N TYR A 420 2.66 -14.73 -13.42
CA TYR A 420 3.78 -13.94 -13.95
C TYR A 420 4.48 -14.55 -15.17
N ALA A 421 3.87 -15.55 -15.83
CA ALA A 421 4.46 -16.16 -17.02
C ALA A 421 4.18 -15.36 -18.30
N ASN A 422 5.22 -15.01 -19.06
CA ASN A 422 5.07 -14.53 -20.44
C ASN A 422 4.88 -15.75 -21.36
N ILE A 423 3.79 -15.77 -22.12
CA ILE A 423 3.44 -16.86 -23.03
C ILE A 423 3.37 -16.33 -24.45
N GLU A 424 4.28 -16.83 -25.28
CA GLU A 424 4.46 -16.41 -26.65
C GLU A 424 4.42 -17.65 -27.55
N VAL A 425 3.89 -17.48 -28.76
CA VAL A 425 3.78 -18.56 -29.75
C VAL A 425 4.63 -18.19 -30.96
N PHE A 426 5.46 -19.13 -31.39
CA PHE A 426 6.37 -19.00 -32.53
C PHE A 426 6.05 -20.04 -33.60
N ASP A 427 6.32 -19.67 -34.85
CA ASP A 427 6.42 -20.65 -35.93
C ASP A 427 7.75 -21.44 -35.85
N ILE A 428 7.94 -22.40 -36.76
CA ILE A 428 9.16 -23.22 -36.79
C ILE A 428 10.42 -22.45 -37.21
N ASN A 429 10.26 -21.26 -37.80
CA ASN A 429 11.35 -20.36 -38.18
C ASN A 429 11.76 -19.42 -37.04
N GLY A 430 11.05 -19.48 -35.90
CA GLY A 430 11.29 -18.61 -34.75
C GLY A 430 10.64 -17.23 -34.88
N CYS A 431 9.71 -17.04 -35.82
CA CYS A 431 8.92 -15.81 -35.92
C CYS A 431 7.80 -15.83 -34.86
N GLU A 432 7.67 -14.76 -34.07
CA GLU A 432 6.57 -14.58 -33.13
C GLU A 432 5.27 -14.39 -33.90
N ILE A 433 4.27 -15.24 -33.65
CA ILE A 433 2.98 -15.21 -34.33
C ILE A 433 1.81 -14.87 -33.40
N ASP A 434 1.97 -15.06 -32.09
CA ASP A 434 0.96 -14.72 -31.09
C ASP A 434 1.58 -14.46 -29.71
N VAL A 435 0.91 -13.65 -28.89
CA VAL A 435 1.28 -13.33 -27.51
C VAL A 435 0.04 -13.51 -26.65
N ILE A 436 0.02 -14.58 -25.86
CA ILE A 436 -1.15 -14.98 -25.08
C ILE A 436 -1.15 -14.24 -23.74
N ALA A 437 0.01 -14.16 -23.09
CA ALA A 437 0.19 -13.42 -21.85
C ALA A 437 1.54 -12.69 -21.88
N ARG A 438 1.56 -11.39 -21.55
CA ARG A 438 2.79 -10.61 -21.38
C ARG A 438 2.60 -9.65 -20.20
N ARG A 439 3.61 -9.52 -19.33
CA ARG A 439 3.62 -8.50 -18.28
C ARG A 439 3.55 -7.12 -18.95
N ALA A 440 2.63 -6.27 -18.49
CA ALA A 440 2.55 -4.89 -18.95
C ALA A 440 3.91 -4.21 -18.69
N GLN A 441 4.53 -3.69 -19.75
CA GLN A 441 5.73 -2.87 -19.61
C GLN A 441 5.29 -1.40 -19.43
N PRO A 442 5.84 -0.66 -18.45
CA PRO A 442 5.41 0.72 -18.16
C PRO A 442 5.51 1.69 -19.34
N ASN A 443 6.35 1.38 -20.35
CA ASN A 443 6.69 2.29 -21.44
C ASN A 443 6.20 1.85 -22.84
N GLU A 444 5.33 0.84 -22.95
CA GLU A 444 4.71 0.51 -24.24
C GLU A 444 3.60 1.53 -24.58
N ALA A 445 4.01 2.73 -25.00
CA ALA A 445 3.12 3.66 -25.69
C ALA A 445 2.50 2.93 -26.91
N ILE A 446 1.19 3.01 -27.04
CA ILE A 446 0.38 2.42 -28.13
C ILE A 446 0.79 3.10 -29.45
N SER A 447 1.89 2.63 -30.04
CA SER A 447 2.38 3.06 -31.36
C SER A 447 1.70 2.21 -32.42
N SER A 448 0.60 2.75 -32.97
CA SER A 448 -0.20 2.11 -34.03
C SER A 448 0.40 2.30 -35.43
N ASN A 449 1.73 2.32 -35.59
CA ASN A 449 2.34 2.59 -36.90
C ASN A 449 3.61 1.77 -37.17
N ARG A 450 3.44 0.48 -37.47
CA ARG A 450 4.22 -0.26 -38.48
C ARG A 450 3.37 -1.38 -39.05
N GLY A 451 3.25 -1.41 -40.37
CA GLY A 451 2.34 -2.27 -41.12
C GLY A 451 2.75 -3.73 -41.26
N ASP A 452 3.06 -4.41 -40.16
CA ASP A 452 3.14 -5.87 -40.10
C ASP A 452 2.66 -6.35 -38.72
N CYS A 453 1.75 -7.32 -38.74
CA CYS A 453 1.17 -8.02 -37.59
C CYS A 453 0.37 -7.14 -36.60
N ARG A 454 -0.95 -7.37 -36.55
CA ARG A 454 -1.91 -6.75 -35.62
C ARG A 454 -1.35 -6.77 -34.19
N ALA A 455 -1.32 -5.62 -33.51
CA ALA A 455 -0.93 -5.52 -32.10
C ALA A 455 -1.66 -6.57 -31.24
N LEU A 456 -0.92 -7.55 -30.76
CA LEU A 456 -1.41 -8.69 -29.99
C LEU A 456 -1.62 -8.23 -28.54
N ARG A 457 -2.88 -7.95 -28.17
CA ARG A 457 -3.24 -7.77 -26.76
C ARG A 457 -3.19 -9.13 -26.08
N ALA A 458 -2.50 -9.20 -24.93
CA ALA A 458 -2.56 -10.35 -24.04
C ALA A 458 -4.02 -10.67 -23.69
N ARG A 459 -4.39 -11.95 -23.77
CA ARG A 459 -5.71 -12.47 -23.42
C ARG A 459 -5.53 -13.31 -22.17
N ASN A 460 -5.88 -12.75 -21.01
CA ASN A 460 -5.83 -13.50 -19.76
C ASN A 460 -7.16 -14.23 -19.56
N ASP A 461 -7.18 -15.54 -19.82
CA ASP A 461 -8.39 -16.35 -19.94
C ASP A 461 -8.58 -17.39 -18.82
N ARG A 462 -7.63 -17.50 -17.88
CA ARG A 462 -7.72 -18.08 -16.52
C ARG A 462 -6.34 -18.05 -15.84
N ASN A 463 -6.30 -18.09 -14.50
CA ASN A 463 -5.08 -17.91 -13.71
C ASN A 463 -3.87 -18.80 -14.12
N ASN A 464 -4.08 -20.01 -14.65
CA ASN A 464 -2.99 -20.96 -14.99
C ASN A 464 -3.18 -21.70 -16.35
N ALA A 465 -4.23 -21.37 -17.12
CA ALA A 465 -4.61 -22.11 -18.31
C ALA A 465 -5.07 -21.14 -19.39
N PHE A 466 -4.41 -21.22 -20.54
CA PHE A 466 -4.55 -20.27 -21.63
C PHE A 466 -4.97 -20.96 -22.92
N ILE A 467 -5.89 -20.38 -23.67
CA ILE A 467 -6.49 -20.96 -24.86
C ILE A 467 -5.91 -20.21 -26.06
N TRP A 468 -5.07 -20.91 -26.82
CA TRP A 468 -4.58 -20.43 -28.09
C TRP A 468 -5.47 -20.94 -29.22
N GLN A 469 -5.98 -19.99 -30.03
CA GLN A 469 -6.73 -20.27 -31.25
C GLN A 469 -6.01 -19.62 -32.43
N PRO A 470 -5.35 -20.39 -33.32
CA PRO A 470 -4.63 -19.86 -34.47
C PRO A 470 -5.53 -19.01 -35.38
N ASP A 471 -4.98 -17.93 -35.93
CA ASP A 471 -5.67 -17.15 -36.96
C ASP A 471 -5.90 -18.01 -38.22
N LYS A 472 -7.00 -17.72 -38.94
CA LYS A 472 -7.38 -18.47 -40.16
C LYS A 472 -6.31 -18.44 -41.26
N SER A 473 -5.43 -17.44 -41.25
CA SER A 473 -4.28 -17.31 -42.16
C SER A 473 -3.15 -18.30 -41.88
N LEU A 474 -3.06 -18.85 -40.67
CA LEU A 474 -2.04 -19.83 -40.32
C LEU A 474 -2.34 -21.19 -40.96
N GLY A 475 -1.31 -21.83 -41.49
CA GLY A 475 -1.37 -23.17 -42.08
C GLY A 475 -1.25 -24.28 -41.03
N SER A 476 -1.63 -25.51 -41.41
CA SER A 476 -1.28 -26.70 -40.61
C SER A 476 0.22 -26.77 -40.42
N GLY A 477 0.69 -27.10 -39.22
CA GLY A 477 2.11 -27.07 -38.93
C GLY A 477 2.47 -27.28 -37.47
N ILE A 478 3.78 -27.19 -37.23
CA ILE A 478 4.36 -27.23 -35.90
C ILE A 478 4.60 -25.79 -35.43
N TYR A 479 4.17 -25.51 -34.20
CA TYR A 479 4.38 -24.24 -33.53
C TYR A 479 5.05 -24.47 -32.17
N LEU A 480 5.75 -23.47 -31.67
CA LEU A 480 6.47 -23.51 -30.40
C LEU A 480 5.81 -22.54 -29.42
N VAL A 481 5.31 -23.07 -28.32
CA VAL A 481 4.81 -22.27 -27.19
C VAL A 481 5.97 -22.07 -26.22
N ARG A 482 6.37 -20.83 -26.00
CA ARG A 482 7.39 -20.45 -25.02
C ARG A 482 6.70 -19.85 -23.80
N ALA A 483 7.01 -20.39 -22.62
CA ALA A 483 6.66 -19.80 -21.34
C ALA A 483 7.93 -19.32 -20.64
N LYS A 484 7.98 -18.05 -20.23
CA LYS A 484 9.12 -17.45 -19.53
C LYS A 484 8.70 -16.95 -18.15
N ILE A 485 9.41 -17.38 -17.12
CA ILE A 485 9.23 -16.96 -15.72
C ILE A 485 10.60 -16.55 -15.19
N GLY A 486 10.81 -15.25 -15.00
CA GLY A 486 12.14 -14.71 -14.66
C GLY A 486 13.18 -15.04 -15.75
N GLU A 487 14.25 -15.73 -15.35
CA GLU A 487 15.32 -16.18 -16.25
C GLU A 487 15.11 -17.59 -16.82
N ARG A 488 14.13 -18.34 -16.32
CA ARG A 488 13.83 -19.67 -16.85
C ARG A 488 12.83 -19.57 -17.99
N GLU A 489 13.07 -20.37 -19.01
CA GLU A 489 12.13 -20.61 -20.10
C GLU A 489 11.87 -22.10 -20.27
N ILE A 490 10.66 -22.42 -20.70
CA ILE A 490 10.30 -23.75 -21.18
C ILE A 490 9.59 -23.60 -22.51
N VAL A 491 9.95 -24.45 -23.46
CA VAL A 491 9.33 -24.48 -24.78
C VAL A 491 8.60 -25.81 -24.96
N LYS A 492 7.37 -25.73 -25.48
CA LYS A 492 6.59 -26.91 -25.85
C LYS A 492 6.11 -26.83 -27.29
N ARG A 493 6.33 -27.93 -28.00
CA ARG A 493 5.84 -28.11 -29.37
C ARG A 493 4.34 -28.35 -29.35
N VAL A 494 3.59 -27.61 -30.16
CA VAL A 494 2.17 -27.88 -30.46
C VAL A 494 1.98 -28.11 -31.96
N VAL A 495 1.04 -28.98 -32.31
CA VAL A 495 0.79 -29.40 -33.70
C VAL A 495 -0.63 -29.00 -34.08
N TYR A 496 -0.75 -28.09 -35.04
CA TYR A 496 -2.02 -27.61 -35.58
C TYR A 496 -2.35 -28.33 -36.89
N LEU A 497 -3.55 -28.92 -36.97
CA LEU A 497 -4.06 -29.66 -38.11
C LEU A 497 -5.38 -29.03 -38.59
N LYS A 498 -5.30 -28.27 -39.68
CA LYS A 498 -6.46 -27.62 -40.31
C LYS A 498 -7.32 -28.59 -41.11
#